data_AF-A0A2R6NIH1-F1
#
_entry.id   AF-A0A2R6NIH1-F1
#
_cell.length_a   1.000
_cell.length_b   1.000
_cell.length_c   1.000
_cell.angle_alpha   90.00
_cell.angle_beta   90.00
_cell.angle_gamma   90.00
#
_symmetry.space_group_name_H-M   'P 1'
#
loop_
_entity.id
_entity.type
_entity.pdbx_description
1 polymer ?
#
loop_
_entity_poly.entity_id
_entity_poly.type
_entity_poly.pdbx_seq_one_letter_code
_entity_poly.pdbx_strand_id
1 'polypeptide(L)'
;MLSTFHRRRDFMQRGDHRVAKFMVCWDGPYKILRAWPKSSLYELDLPGHSNAFSKFHTSLLKPHVSNDDSLYPSRACAEPEPVFDPETGEDQHFVEQILDRCRRGRGWQYLVRWKDFGPEHDLWLPGSRVDNLEALNVYLRDLGLHDKIL
;
A
#
# COMPACT_ATOMS: atom_id res chain seq x y z
N MET A 1 17.42 7.52 -3.98
CA MET A 1 16.85 7.15 -2.67
C MET A 1 17.57 7.85 -1.55
N LEU A 2 16.83 8.29 -0.55
CA LEU A 2 17.31 9.02 0.62
C LEU A 2 17.25 8.12 1.87
N SER A 3 18.32 8.07 2.64
CA SER A 3 18.38 7.31 3.89
C SER A 3 17.40 7.84 4.92
N THR A 4 16.64 6.95 5.55
CA THR A 4 15.72 7.28 6.65
C THR A 4 16.36 7.13 8.03
N PHE A 5 17.67 6.87 8.09
CA PHE A 5 18.38 6.57 9.35
C PHE A 5 18.11 7.62 10.45
N HIS A 6 18.14 8.90 10.10
CA HIS A 6 17.89 10.00 11.05
C HIS A 6 16.43 10.10 11.51
N ARG A 7 15.49 9.46 10.80
CA ARG A 7 14.06 9.43 11.14
C ARG A 7 13.71 8.29 12.11
N ARG A 8 14.67 7.42 12.46
CA ARG A 8 14.43 6.26 13.33
C ARG A 8 13.86 6.63 14.68
N ARG A 9 14.39 7.69 15.32
CA ARG A 9 13.89 8.15 16.61
C ARG A 9 12.43 8.58 16.51
N ASP A 10 12.13 9.45 15.56
CA ASP A 10 10.78 9.98 15.37
C ASP A 10 9.79 8.89 14.94
N PHE A 11 10.25 7.89 14.18
CA PHE A 11 9.45 6.72 13.84
C PHE A 11 9.03 5.95 15.10
N MET A 12 9.96 5.71 16.03
CA MET A 12 9.68 4.97 17.27
C MET A 12 8.80 5.74 18.26
N GLN A 13 8.93 7.07 18.31
CA GLN A 13 8.16 7.91 19.24
C GLN A 13 6.67 8.02 18.89
N ARG A 14 6.25 7.64 17.68
CA ARG A 14 4.87 7.78 17.19
C ARG A 14 3.92 6.65 17.61
N GLY A 15 4.37 5.63 18.35
CA GLY A 15 3.46 4.63 18.93
C GLY A 15 4.13 3.33 19.34
N ASP A 16 3.53 2.66 20.34
CA ASP A 16 4.09 1.50 21.02
C ASP A 16 4.17 0.23 20.16
N HIS A 17 3.41 0.15 19.07
CA HIS A 17 3.36 -1.01 18.18
C HIS A 17 4.37 -0.94 17.02
N ARG A 18 5.34 -0.02 17.07
CA ARG A 18 6.32 0.20 16.01
C ARG A 18 7.62 -0.54 16.32
N VAL A 19 8.13 -1.25 15.33
CA VAL A 19 9.39 -2.00 15.43
C VAL A 19 10.35 -1.54 14.33
N ALA A 20 11.62 -1.31 14.70
CA ALA A 20 12.64 -0.77 13.78
C ALA A 20 12.83 -1.63 12.54
N LYS A 21 12.64 -2.95 12.70
CA LYS A 21 12.78 -3.94 11.62
C LYS A 21 11.82 -3.69 10.46
N PHE A 22 10.65 -3.09 10.73
CA PHE A 22 9.65 -2.75 9.71
C PHE A 22 9.72 -1.29 9.26
N MET A 23 10.68 -0.51 9.76
CA MET A 23 10.89 0.85 9.27
C MET A 23 11.52 0.80 7.88
N VAL A 24 10.92 1.50 6.93
CA VAL A 24 11.50 1.69 5.59
C VAL A 24 12.87 2.35 5.73
N CYS A 25 13.92 1.70 5.22
CA CYS A 25 15.31 2.16 5.35
C CYS A 25 15.70 3.22 4.30
N TRP A 26 15.11 3.15 3.12
CA TRP A 26 15.38 4.03 1.99
C TRP A 26 14.07 4.60 1.48
N ASP A 27 13.99 5.92 1.42
CA ASP A 27 12.81 6.65 0.99
C ASP A 27 13.00 7.13 -0.44
N GLY A 28 11.94 6.95 -1.23
CA GLY A 28 11.69 7.52 -2.55
C GLY A 28 12.79 7.45 -3.63
N PRO A 29 12.43 7.22 -4.90
CA PRO A 29 13.20 7.84 -5.97
C PRO A 29 12.96 9.36 -5.95
N TYR A 30 14.01 10.14 -5.70
CA TYR A 30 13.98 11.61 -5.80
C TYR A 30 14.87 12.07 -6.94
N LYS A 31 14.41 13.10 -7.66
CA LYS A 31 15.20 13.73 -8.71
C LYS A 31 16.26 14.63 -8.07
N ILE A 32 17.47 14.61 -8.62
CA ILE A 32 18.54 15.51 -8.22
C ILE A 32 18.38 16.80 -9.01
N LEU A 33 18.12 17.92 -8.33
CA LEU A 33 18.02 19.25 -8.94
C LEU A 33 19.39 19.87 -9.19
N ARG A 34 20.29 19.74 -8.21
CA ARG A 34 21.66 20.29 -8.27
C ARG A 34 22.64 19.34 -7.61
N ALA A 35 23.86 19.31 -8.14
CA ALA A 35 24.96 18.52 -7.61
C ALA A 35 26.19 19.39 -7.41
N TRP A 36 26.84 19.23 -6.25
CA TRP A 36 28.14 19.81 -5.93
C TRP A 36 29.13 18.67 -5.62
N PRO A 37 29.76 18.06 -6.66
CA PRO A 37 30.64 16.91 -6.46
C PRO A 37 31.83 17.19 -5.53
N LYS A 38 32.34 18.43 -5.54
CA LYS A 38 33.47 18.86 -4.70
C LYS A 38 33.20 18.72 -3.19
N SER A 39 31.97 19.01 -2.76
CA SER A 39 31.55 18.94 -1.37
C SER A 39 30.65 17.74 -1.08
N SER A 40 30.47 16.85 -2.06
CA SER A 40 29.56 15.69 -1.95
C SER A 40 28.14 16.07 -1.52
N LEU A 41 27.67 17.26 -1.89
CA LEU A 41 26.32 17.75 -1.58
C LEU A 41 25.42 17.71 -2.81
N TYR A 42 24.19 17.26 -2.62
CA TYR A 42 23.19 17.11 -3.66
C TYR A 42 21.87 17.66 -3.18
N GLU A 43 21.20 18.41 -4.04
CA GLU A 43 19.87 18.96 -3.80
C GLU A 43 18.82 18.05 -4.45
N LEU A 44 17.88 17.56 -3.65
CA LEU A 44 16.79 16.68 -4.08
C LEU A 44 15.50 17.48 -4.24
N ASP A 45 14.71 17.08 -5.23
CA ASP A 45 13.32 17.48 -5.37
C ASP A 45 12.46 16.71 -4.35
N LEU A 46 12.14 17.36 -3.23
CA LEU A 46 11.28 16.81 -2.18
C LEU A 46 9.89 17.45 -2.27
N PRO A 47 8.83 16.70 -2.64
CA PRO A 47 7.46 17.24 -2.65
C PRO A 47 7.05 17.72 -1.25
N GLY A 48 6.25 18.79 -1.20
CA GLY A 48 6.02 19.68 -0.05
C GLY A 48 5.42 19.11 1.25
N HIS A 49 5.41 17.80 1.44
CA HIS A 49 5.04 17.16 2.71
C HIS A 49 6.23 16.90 3.64
N SER A 50 7.47 17.16 3.19
CA SER A 50 8.66 17.07 4.04
C SER A 50 9.13 18.46 4.45
N ASN A 51 8.98 18.83 5.73
CA ASN A 51 9.68 19.97 6.34
C ASN A 51 11.20 19.74 6.46
N ALA A 52 11.78 18.91 5.59
CA ALA A 52 13.18 18.53 5.59
C ALA A 52 13.96 19.43 4.62
N PHE A 53 15.23 19.68 4.95
CA PHE A 53 16.15 20.33 4.02
C PHE A 53 16.27 19.52 2.72
N SER A 54 16.31 20.19 1.58
CA SER A 54 16.46 19.54 0.26
C SER A 54 17.90 19.08 -0.03
N LYS A 55 18.89 19.51 0.78
CA LYS A 55 20.32 19.27 0.52
C LYS A 55 20.87 18.16 1.40
N PHE A 56 21.49 17.16 0.78
CA PHE A 56 22.01 15.98 1.46
C PHE A 56 23.42 15.63 0.99
N HIS A 57 24.20 15.04 1.89
CA HIS A 57 25.50 14.47 1.57
C HIS A 57 25.34 13.12 0.85
N THR A 58 26.29 12.75 -0.02
CA THR A 58 26.30 11.48 -0.78
C THR A 58 26.11 10.24 0.09
N SER A 59 26.63 10.25 1.31
CA SER A 59 26.48 9.13 2.27
C SER A 59 25.03 8.82 2.65
N LEU A 60 24.12 9.78 2.49
CA LEU A 60 22.68 9.60 2.73
C LEU A 60 21.91 9.23 1.46
N LEU A 61 22.59 9.16 0.31
CA LEU A 61 21.98 8.91 -0.97
C LEU A 61 22.37 7.54 -1.49
N LYS A 62 21.41 6.87 -2.10
CA LYS A 62 21.63 5.61 -2.83
C LYS A 62 20.98 5.70 -4.20
N PRO A 63 21.67 5.27 -5.28
CA PRO A 63 21.07 5.16 -6.61
C PRO A 63 19.82 4.29 -6.56
N HIS A 64 18.74 4.77 -7.18
CA HIS A 64 17.54 3.97 -7.39
C HIS A 64 17.78 3.08 -8.61
N VAL A 65 17.53 1.78 -8.45
CA VAL A 65 17.54 0.82 -9.56
C VAL A 65 16.10 0.37 -9.73
N SER A 66 15.51 0.72 -10.87
CA SER A 66 14.15 0.29 -11.20
C SER A 66 14.10 -1.24 -11.33
N ASN A 67 12.92 -1.81 -11.05
CA ASN A 67 12.71 -3.22 -11.32
C ASN A 67 12.79 -3.47 -12.83
N ASP A 68 13.42 -4.58 -13.22
CA ASP A 68 13.34 -5.09 -14.58
C ASP A 68 12.16 -6.06 -14.60
N ASP A 69 11.04 -5.63 -15.19
CA ASP A 69 9.80 -6.40 -15.19
C ASP A 69 9.89 -7.65 -16.08
N SER A 70 10.83 -7.70 -17.03
CA SER A 70 11.06 -8.90 -17.85
C SER A 70 11.79 -9.98 -17.07
N LEU A 71 12.77 -9.59 -16.24
CA LEU A 71 13.56 -10.54 -15.43
C LEU A 71 12.91 -10.88 -14.09
N TYR A 72 12.15 -9.95 -13.51
CA TYR A 72 11.53 -10.09 -12.18
C TYR A 72 10.07 -9.65 -12.17
N PRO A 73 9.19 -10.30 -12.96
CA PRO A 73 7.77 -9.93 -13.05
C PRO A 73 7.05 -10.04 -11.69
N SER A 74 7.46 -10.98 -10.82
CA SER A 74 6.86 -11.17 -9.50
C SER A 74 7.17 -10.04 -8.49
N ARG A 75 8.08 -9.12 -8.82
CA ARG A 75 8.37 -7.95 -7.96
C ARG A 75 7.46 -6.77 -8.28
N ALA A 76 6.86 -6.74 -9.47
CA ALA A 76 5.81 -5.80 -9.80
C ALA A 76 4.51 -6.29 -9.15
N CYS A 77 4.07 -5.60 -8.10
CA CYS A 77 2.72 -5.78 -7.59
C CYS A 77 1.79 -4.99 -8.51
N ALA A 78 1.33 -5.61 -9.60
CA ALA A 78 0.25 -5.05 -10.39
C ALA A 78 -1.02 -5.14 -9.54
N GLU A 79 -1.55 -3.99 -9.12
CA GLU A 79 -2.93 -3.95 -8.65
C GLU A 79 -3.82 -4.35 -9.84
N PRO A 80 -4.84 -5.21 -9.63
CA PRO A 80 -5.74 -5.58 -10.72
C PRO A 80 -6.26 -4.30 -11.39
N GLU A 81 -6.32 -4.28 -12.72
CA GLU A 81 -7.00 -3.18 -13.42
C GLU A 81 -8.50 -3.24 -13.09
N PRO A 82 -9.14 -2.11 -12.79
CA PRO A 82 -10.58 -2.10 -12.64
C PRO A 82 -11.25 -2.36 -13.99
N VAL A 83 -12.38 -3.05 -13.95
CA VAL A 83 -13.25 -3.23 -15.09
C VAL A 83 -14.25 -2.09 -15.10
N PHE A 84 -14.29 -1.36 -16.21
CA PHE A 84 -15.27 -0.29 -16.41
C PHE A 84 -16.69 -0.86 -16.50
N ASP A 85 -17.59 -0.41 -15.62
CA ASP A 85 -19.01 -0.73 -15.69
C ASP A 85 -19.77 0.38 -16.44
N PRO A 86 -20.29 0.12 -17.65
CA PRO A 86 -20.99 1.11 -18.45
C PRO A 86 -22.36 1.53 -17.88
N GLU A 87 -22.96 0.78 -16.94
CA GLU A 87 -24.23 1.17 -16.30
C GLU A 87 -24.02 2.17 -15.16
N THR A 88 -22.99 1.96 -14.34
CA THR A 88 -22.69 2.85 -13.21
C THR A 88 -21.71 3.96 -13.57
N GLY A 89 -20.96 3.80 -14.67
CA GLY A 89 -19.89 4.73 -15.06
C GLY A 89 -18.68 4.66 -14.15
N GLU A 90 -18.56 3.62 -13.33
CA GLU A 90 -17.53 3.43 -12.32
C GLU A 90 -16.64 2.22 -12.64
N ASP A 91 -15.40 2.32 -12.18
CA ASP A 91 -14.38 1.28 -12.25
C ASP A 91 -14.61 0.25 -11.11
N GLN A 92 -14.96 -0.99 -11.45
CA GLN A 92 -15.29 -2.06 -10.50
C GLN A 92 -14.36 -3.27 -10.65
N HIS A 93 -14.09 -3.98 -9.56
CA HIS A 93 -13.35 -5.25 -9.59
C HIS A 93 -14.29 -6.42 -9.28
N PHE A 94 -14.18 -7.51 -10.05
CA PHE A 94 -14.96 -8.72 -9.78
C PHE A 94 -14.41 -9.49 -8.58
N VAL A 95 -15.23 -9.60 -7.55
CA VAL A 95 -14.95 -10.43 -6.38
C VAL A 95 -15.36 -11.87 -6.67
N GLU A 96 -14.44 -12.82 -6.44
CA GLU A 96 -14.74 -14.25 -6.53
C GLU A 96 -15.50 -14.72 -5.28
N GLN A 97 -14.93 -14.48 -4.10
CA GLN A 97 -15.51 -14.92 -2.83
C GLN A 97 -14.92 -14.16 -1.63
N ILE A 98 -15.62 -14.23 -0.50
CA ILE A 98 -15.12 -13.79 0.80
C ILE A 98 -14.61 -15.00 1.57
N LEU A 99 -13.40 -14.89 2.11
CA LEU A 99 -12.72 -15.99 2.79
C LEU A 99 -12.85 -15.94 4.30
N ASP A 100 -12.82 -14.73 4.87
CA ASP A 100 -12.78 -14.54 6.32
C ASP A 100 -13.34 -13.17 6.73
N ARG A 101 -13.64 -13.00 8.03
CA ARG A 101 -14.15 -11.76 8.62
C ARG A 101 -13.51 -11.47 9.98
N CYS A 102 -12.97 -10.27 10.18
CA CYS A 102 -12.39 -9.83 11.45
C CYS A 102 -13.00 -8.53 11.98
N ARG A 103 -13.04 -8.34 13.31
CA ARG A 103 -13.42 -7.04 13.92
C ARG A 103 -12.21 -6.12 13.95
N ARG A 104 -12.35 -4.92 13.41
CA ARG A 104 -11.33 -3.88 13.50
C ARG A 104 -11.97 -2.52 13.76
N GLY A 105 -11.68 -1.96 14.93
CA GLY A 105 -12.27 -0.68 15.37
C GLY A 105 -13.80 -0.75 15.47
N ARG A 106 -14.48 0.25 14.86
CA ARG A 106 -15.94 0.33 14.79
C ARG A 106 -16.46 -0.34 13.52
N GLY A 107 -16.32 -1.66 13.40
CA GLY A 107 -16.87 -2.40 12.26
C GLY A 107 -16.25 -3.76 12.02
N TRP A 108 -16.73 -4.40 10.96
CA TRP A 108 -16.20 -5.64 10.41
C TRP A 108 -15.39 -5.36 9.15
N GLN A 109 -14.30 -6.11 8.98
CA GLN A 109 -13.57 -6.20 7.72
C GLN A 109 -13.71 -7.62 7.18
N TYR A 110 -13.71 -7.73 5.86
CA TYR A 110 -13.86 -8.98 5.12
C TYR A 110 -12.63 -9.20 4.25
N LEU A 111 -12.10 -10.42 4.26
CA LEU A 111 -11.00 -10.83 3.40
C LEU A 111 -11.57 -11.25 2.05
N VAL A 112 -11.29 -10.45 1.03
CA VAL A 112 -11.85 -10.58 -0.31
C VAL A 112 -10.84 -11.24 -1.24
N ARG A 113 -11.28 -12.30 -1.93
CA ARG A 113 -10.57 -12.89 -3.07
C ARG A 113 -11.13 -12.33 -4.37
N TRP A 114 -10.23 -11.84 -5.22
CA TRP A 114 -10.57 -11.32 -6.54
C TRP A 114 -10.62 -12.44 -7.58
N LYS A 115 -11.54 -12.31 -8.54
CA LYS A 115 -11.64 -13.26 -9.65
C LYS A 115 -10.41 -13.13 -10.55
N ASP A 116 -9.84 -14.28 -10.93
CA ASP A 116 -8.64 -14.39 -11.79
C ASP A 116 -7.30 -14.00 -11.12
N PHE A 117 -7.28 -13.80 -9.79
CA PHE A 117 -6.06 -13.51 -9.03
C PHE A 117 -5.82 -14.50 -7.89
N GLY A 118 -4.54 -14.75 -7.58
CA GLY A 118 -4.13 -15.65 -6.51
C GLY A 118 -4.26 -15.04 -5.10
N PRO A 119 -4.02 -15.86 -4.05
CA PRO A 119 -4.11 -15.44 -2.65
C PRO A 119 -3.20 -14.26 -2.28
N GLU A 120 -2.15 -14.01 -3.05
CA GLU A 120 -1.24 -12.88 -2.88
C GLU A 120 -1.91 -11.51 -3.07
N HIS A 121 -3.05 -11.46 -3.75
CA HIS A 121 -3.83 -10.24 -3.99
C HIS A 121 -5.04 -10.10 -3.05
N ASP A 122 -5.23 -11.01 -2.09
CA ASP A 122 -6.34 -10.92 -1.15
C ASP A 122 -6.22 -9.68 -0.26
N LEU A 123 -7.31 -8.94 -0.10
CA LEU A 123 -7.32 -7.69 0.67
C LEU A 123 -8.44 -7.67 1.71
N TRP A 124 -8.14 -7.09 2.87
CA TRP A 124 -9.13 -6.82 3.91
C TRP A 124 -9.87 -5.52 3.60
N LEU A 125 -11.15 -5.62 3.23
CA LEU A 125 -12.00 -4.48 2.92
C LEU A 125 -13.00 -4.19 4.06
N PRO A 126 -13.31 -2.91 4.34
CA PRO A 126 -14.34 -2.56 5.31
C PRO A 126 -15.73 -2.95 4.79
N GLY A 127 -16.67 -3.28 5.68
CA GLY A 127 -18.05 -3.62 5.33
C GLY A 127 -18.65 -2.68 4.30
N SER A 128 -18.56 -1.36 4.52
CA SER A 128 -19.09 -0.32 3.61
C SER A 128 -18.70 -0.47 2.13
N ARG A 129 -17.61 -1.16 1.81
CA ARG A 129 -17.13 -1.39 0.44
C ARG A 129 -17.60 -2.72 -0.16
N VAL A 130 -18.10 -3.62 0.67
CA VAL A 130 -18.45 -5.02 0.38
C VAL A 130 -19.96 -5.24 0.59
N ASP A 131 -20.67 -4.30 1.22
CA ASP A 131 -22.09 -4.40 1.59
C ASP A 131 -23.02 -4.71 0.40
N ASN A 132 -22.65 -4.27 -0.81
CA ASN A 132 -23.43 -4.48 -2.03
C ASN A 132 -23.01 -5.72 -2.85
N LEU A 133 -22.07 -6.53 -2.35
CA LEU A 133 -21.56 -7.70 -3.09
C LEU A 133 -22.40 -8.95 -2.81
N GLU A 134 -22.80 -9.65 -3.88
CA GLU A 134 -23.47 -10.95 -3.76
C GLU A 134 -22.62 -11.98 -3.00
N ALA A 135 -21.29 -11.91 -3.18
CA ALA A 135 -20.33 -12.75 -2.45
C ALA A 135 -20.45 -12.61 -0.93
N LEU A 136 -20.81 -11.43 -0.42
CA LEU A 136 -21.05 -11.22 1.01
C LEU A 136 -22.31 -11.94 1.49
N ASN A 137 -23.38 -11.88 0.71
CA ASN A 137 -24.64 -12.53 1.03
C ASN A 137 -24.47 -14.06 1.08
N VAL A 138 -23.72 -14.64 0.14
CA VAL A 138 -23.38 -16.07 0.13
C VAL A 138 -22.57 -16.44 1.37
N TYR A 139 -21.51 -15.68 1.66
CA TYR A 139 -20.66 -15.91 2.83
C TYR A 139 -21.42 -15.83 4.17
N LEU A 140 -22.30 -14.84 4.33
CA LEU A 140 -23.13 -14.71 5.54
C LEU A 140 -24.19 -15.81 5.66
N ARG A 141 -24.71 -16.31 4.53
CA ARG A 141 -25.63 -17.45 4.49
C ARG A 141 -24.93 -18.72 5.00
N ASP A 142 -23.73 -19.00 4.50
CA ASP A 142 -22.94 -20.17 4.90
C ASP A 142 -22.56 -20.14 6.38
N LEU A 143 -22.34 -18.94 6.94
CA LEU A 143 -22.11 -18.73 8.37
C LEU A 143 -23.39 -18.76 9.23
N GLY A 144 -24.58 -18.85 8.64
CA GLY A 144 -25.86 -18.79 9.37
C GLY A 144 -26.17 -17.43 10.00
N LEU A 145 -25.60 -16.34 9.47
CA LEU A 145 -25.72 -14.97 10.00
C LEU A 145 -26.69 -14.08 9.20
N HIS A 146 -27.51 -14.67 8.34
CA HIS A 146 -28.36 -13.98 7.34
C HIS A 146 -29.42 -13.01 7.95
N ASP A 147 -29.80 -13.16 9.22
CA ASP A 147 -30.93 -12.42 9.84
C ASP A 147 -30.55 -11.27 10.80
N LYS A 148 -29.26 -10.91 10.92
CA LYS A 148 -28.81 -9.95 11.97
C LYS A 148 -28.41 -8.56 11.49
N ILE A 149 -28.68 -8.21 10.24
CA ILE A 149 -28.37 -6.89 9.70
C ILE A 149 -29.59 -6.36 8.94
N LEU A 150 -30.58 -5.91 9.70
CA LEU A 150 -31.56 -4.88 9.31
C LEU A 150 -31.55 -3.80 10.41
#